data_AF-A0A7J5AD45-F1
#
_entry.id   AF-A0A7J5AD45-F1
#
_cell.length_a   1.000
_cell.length_b   1.000
_cell.length_c   1.000
_cell.angle_alpha   90.00
_cell.angle_beta   90.00
_cell.angle_gamma   90.00
#
_symmetry.space_group_name_H-M   'P 1'
#
loop_
_entity.id
_entity.type
_entity.pdbx_description
1 polymer ?
#
loop_
_entity_poly.entity_id
_entity_poly.type
_entity_poly.pdbx_seq_one_letter_code
_entity_poly.pdbx_strand_id
1 'polypeptide(L)'
;MKQKIIQIILFFLTINGFAQVLTINGYVQEQFDVYFDFNQPKINKSEKDKILNWYSKDPNIEVSKIYGYCDWVGSNRYNDTLSINRVKEVYNFLIKNNVVVYDNYEAIGFGEDFQQSKTQSENRKVTIFYNKEADTNKQSNKASKEEPIIVEAVDAIAKTKEEIQNETFTEKISDAKVGDVVTLKNIYFKNRSAKIVSESQNSLYELLCVMQNNPNLKIQIQGHICCQLVTDFEDISTLRAKAIFIYLVQNKINRQRILYKGFGITRPIHPIPEKNPQEEEENRRVEILVLEN
;
A
#
# COMPACT_ATOMS: atom_id res chain seq x y z
N MET A 1 68.18 -53.78 15.93
CA MET A 1 66.71 -53.91 15.87
C MET A 1 66.07 -52.61 16.36
N LYS A 2 65.36 -51.94 15.44
CA LYS A 2 64.38 -50.84 15.62
C LYS A 2 64.83 -49.51 16.25
N GLN A 3 64.96 -48.54 15.34
CA GLN A 3 65.03 -47.09 15.52
C GLN A 3 63.82 -46.54 16.32
N LYS A 4 64.08 -45.58 17.23
CA LYS A 4 63.07 -44.62 17.70
C LYS A 4 63.39 -43.27 17.07
N ILE A 5 62.72 -42.96 15.97
CA ILE A 5 62.72 -41.64 15.35
C ILE A 5 61.61 -40.82 16.03
N ILE A 6 62.01 -39.68 16.56
CA ILE A 6 61.16 -38.63 17.12
C ILE A 6 60.35 -38.03 15.97
N GLN A 7 59.03 -38.24 15.97
CA GLN A 7 58.11 -37.68 14.99
C GLN A 7 57.48 -36.40 15.54
N ILE A 8 57.79 -35.31 14.87
CA ILE A 8 57.22 -33.97 15.05
C ILE A 8 55.71 -34.06 14.76
N ILE A 9 54.88 -33.83 15.78
CA ILE A 9 53.44 -33.68 15.61
C ILE A 9 53.20 -32.25 15.11
N LEU A 10 52.85 -32.13 13.82
CA LEU A 10 52.23 -30.94 13.25
C LEU A 10 50.88 -30.71 13.96
N PHE A 11 50.75 -29.57 14.63
CA PHE A 11 49.49 -29.08 15.17
C PHE A 11 48.68 -28.45 14.03
N PHE A 12 47.86 -29.25 13.34
CA PHE A 12 46.80 -28.72 12.48
C PHE A 12 45.66 -28.24 13.37
N LEU A 13 45.58 -26.92 13.57
CA LEU A 13 44.36 -26.26 14.03
C LEU A 13 43.30 -26.43 12.93
N THR A 14 42.52 -27.49 13.03
CA THR A 14 41.24 -27.59 12.32
C THR A 14 40.27 -26.65 13.03
N ILE A 15 40.02 -25.50 12.42
CA ILE A 15 38.88 -24.66 12.79
C ILE A 15 37.64 -25.49 12.44
N ASN A 16 37.05 -26.14 13.44
CA ASN A 16 35.68 -26.62 13.40
C ASN A 16 34.77 -25.40 13.26
N GLY A 17 34.62 -24.90 12.04
CA GLY A 17 33.59 -23.94 11.67
C GLY A 17 32.25 -24.65 11.79
N PHE A 18 31.65 -24.56 12.97
CA PHE A 18 30.26 -24.92 13.21
C PHE A 18 29.41 -23.95 12.39
N ALA A 19 29.10 -24.30 11.15
CA ALA A 19 28.15 -23.57 10.34
C ALA A 19 26.78 -23.69 11.02
N GLN A 20 26.42 -22.67 11.82
CA GLN A 20 25.04 -22.47 12.22
C GLN A 20 24.23 -22.19 10.96
N VAL A 21 23.56 -23.23 10.45
CA VAL A 21 22.49 -23.07 9.48
C VAL A 21 21.38 -22.33 10.22
N LEU A 22 21.36 -20.99 10.09
CA LEU A 22 20.20 -20.19 10.45
C LEU A 22 19.05 -20.62 9.53
N THR A 23 18.19 -21.49 10.03
CA THR A 23 16.92 -21.83 9.38
C THR A 23 15.99 -20.64 9.63
N ILE A 24 15.90 -19.74 8.65
CA ILE A 24 14.86 -18.70 8.66
C ILE A 24 13.56 -19.43 8.36
N ASN A 25 12.77 -19.73 9.39
CA ASN A 25 11.39 -20.15 9.22
C ASN A 25 10.60 -18.94 8.69
N GLY A 26 10.57 -18.76 7.37
CA GLY A 26 9.66 -17.85 6.73
C GLY A 26 8.24 -18.38 6.90
N TYR A 27 7.40 -17.67 7.64
CA TYR A 27 5.97 -17.96 7.66
C TYR A 27 5.40 -17.60 6.29
N VAL A 28 5.10 -18.61 5.46
CA VAL A 28 4.38 -18.41 4.21
C VAL A 28 2.90 -18.26 4.55
N GLN A 29 2.33 -17.08 4.26
CA GLN A 29 0.90 -16.86 4.37
C GLN A 29 0.18 -17.77 3.37
N GLU A 30 -0.79 -18.55 3.85
CA GLU A 30 -1.58 -19.45 3.00
C GLU A 30 -2.41 -18.66 1.99
N GLN A 31 -2.53 -19.20 0.77
CA GLN A 31 -3.18 -18.54 -0.37
C GLN A 31 -4.13 -19.48 -1.10
N PHE A 32 -5.21 -18.92 -1.63
CA PHE A 32 -6.14 -19.61 -2.50
C PHE A 32 -6.52 -18.72 -3.69
N ASP A 33 -6.28 -19.20 -4.90
CA ASP A 33 -6.57 -18.46 -6.13
C ASP A 33 -7.95 -18.82 -6.70
N VAL A 34 -8.73 -17.79 -7.02
CA VAL A 34 -10.02 -17.87 -7.72
C VAL A 34 -9.86 -17.27 -9.11
N TYR A 35 -10.11 -18.05 -10.17
CA TYR A 35 -9.93 -17.59 -11.54
C TYR A 35 -11.20 -17.02 -12.16
N PHE A 36 -11.03 -16.19 -13.19
CA PHE A 36 -12.13 -15.52 -13.88
C PHE A 36 -12.07 -15.68 -15.39
N ASP A 37 -13.26 -15.77 -15.99
CA ASP A 37 -13.41 -15.73 -17.44
C ASP A 37 -13.01 -14.34 -17.97
N PHE A 38 -12.65 -14.31 -19.25
CA PHE A 38 -12.22 -13.07 -19.89
C PHE A 38 -13.28 -11.98 -19.76
N ASN A 39 -12.86 -10.79 -19.31
CA ASN A 39 -13.73 -9.62 -19.13
C ASN A 39 -14.89 -9.80 -18.14
N GLN A 40 -14.90 -10.85 -17.32
CA GLN A 40 -15.99 -11.12 -16.38
C GLN A 40 -15.61 -10.80 -14.93
N PRO A 41 -16.46 -10.05 -14.20
CA PRO A 41 -16.31 -9.84 -12.77
C PRO A 41 -16.99 -10.94 -11.93
N LYS A 42 -17.85 -11.75 -12.54
CA LYS A 42 -18.60 -12.80 -11.85
C LYS A 42 -17.77 -14.08 -11.74
N ILE A 43 -17.83 -14.74 -10.59
CA ILE A 43 -17.22 -16.05 -10.41
C ILE A 43 -18.05 -17.09 -11.18
N ASN A 44 -17.39 -17.86 -12.03
CA ASN A 44 -18.05 -18.94 -12.78
C ASN A 44 -18.42 -20.12 -11.85
N LYS A 45 -19.26 -21.04 -12.32
CA LYS A 45 -19.77 -22.14 -11.48
C LYS A 45 -18.64 -23.03 -10.95
N SER A 46 -17.67 -23.38 -11.81
CA SER A 46 -16.53 -24.23 -11.45
C SER A 46 -15.73 -23.65 -10.29
N GLU A 47 -15.46 -22.34 -10.34
CA GLU A 47 -14.69 -21.65 -9.30
C GLU A 47 -15.48 -21.49 -7.99
N LYS A 48 -16.80 -21.30 -8.06
CA LYS A 48 -17.66 -21.34 -6.87
C LYS A 48 -17.58 -22.69 -6.17
N ASP A 49 -17.66 -23.79 -6.92
CA ASP A 49 -17.56 -25.15 -6.38
C ASP A 49 -16.17 -25.38 -5.74
N LYS A 50 -15.10 -24.83 -6.33
CA LYS A 50 -13.75 -24.88 -5.75
C LYS A 50 -13.64 -24.13 -4.42
N ILE A 51 -14.19 -22.92 -4.31
CA ILE A 51 -14.18 -22.15 -3.06
C ILE A 51 -14.91 -22.92 -1.95
N LEU A 52 -16.09 -23.46 -2.25
CA LEU A 52 -16.87 -24.23 -1.27
C LEU A 52 -16.14 -25.49 -0.83
N ASN A 53 -15.53 -26.22 -1.77
CA ASN A 53 -14.74 -27.40 -1.46
C ASN A 53 -13.50 -27.04 -0.63
N TRP A 54 -12.80 -25.96 -0.97
CA TRP A 54 -11.65 -25.45 -0.22
C TRP A 54 -12.01 -25.16 1.23
N TYR A 55 -13.06 -24.37 1.46
CA TYR A 55 -13.51 -24.03 2.81
C TYR A 55 -14.04 -25.26 3.57
N SER A 56 -14.73 -26.19 2.90
CA SER A 56 -15.26 -27.40 3.55
C SER A 56 -14.19 -28.33 4.11
N LYS A 57 -12.96 -28.26 3.58
CA LYS A 57 -11.83 -29.07 4.05
C LYS A 57 -11.20 -28.52 5.32
N ASP A 58 -11.37 -27.23 5.57
CA ASP A 58 -10.76 -26.52 6.69
C ASP A 58 -11.67 -25.35 7.11
N PRO A 59 -12.67 -25.59 7.97
CA PRO A 59 -13.66 -24.59 8.35
C PRO A 59 -13.08 -23.50 9.27
N ASN A 60 -11.87 -23.70 9.81
CA ASN A 60 -11.20 -22.78 10.74
C ASN A 60 -10.28 -21.78 10.00
N ILE A 61 -10.62 -21.53 8.73
CA ILE A 61 -9.95 -20.55 7.88
C ILE A 61 -10.48 -19.16 8.21
N GLU A 62 -9.56 -18.24 8.47
CA GLU A 62 -9.85 -16.82 8.65
C GLU A 62 -9.16 -16.00 7.54
N VAL A 63 -9.96 -15.34 6.71
CA VAL A 63 -9.46 -14.55 5.58
C VAL A 63 -8.93 -13.21 6.07
N SER A 64 -7.67 -12.91 5.72
CA SER A 64 -6.98 -11.67 6.08
C SER A 64 -6.78 -10.71 4.91
N LYS A 65 -6.69 -11.21 3.67
CA LYS A 65 -6.54 -10.36 2.48
C LYS A 65 -7.24 -10.92 1.26
N ILE A 66 -7.74 -10.06 0.38
CA ILE A 66 -8.38 -10.43 -0.88
C ILE A 66 -7.86 -9.53 -2.00
N TYR A 67 -7.00 -10.06 -2.85
CA TYR A 67 -6.30 -9.30 -3.89
C TYR A 67 -6.77 -9.67 -5.28
N GLY A 68 -7.21 -8.71 -6.08
CA GLY A 68 -7.71 -8.93 -7.44
C GLY A 68 -6.73 -8.52 -8.50
N TYR A 69 -6.72 -9.26 -9.60
CA TYR A 69 -5.80 -9.09 -10.72
C TYR A 69 -6.53 -9.24 -12.06
N CYS A 70 -5.94 -8.62 -13.08
CA CYS A 70 -6.35 -8.71 -14.47
C CYS A 70 -5.16 -9.10 -15.35
N ASP A 71 -5.46 -9.64 -16.52
CA ASP A 71 -4.44 -9.82 -17.56
C ASP A 71 -4.16 -8.49 -18.28
N TRP A 72 -3.14 -8.48 -19.13
CA TRP A 72 -2.67 -7.27 -19.84
C TRP A 72 -3.61 -6.74 -20.93
N VAL A 73 -4.82 -7.30 -21.09
CA VAL A 73 -5.74 -6.89 -22.14
C VAL A 73 -6.76 -5.91 -21.59
N GLY A 74 -6.76 -4.70 -22.15
CA GLY A 74 -7.66 -3.62 -21.76
C GLY A 74 -6.91 -2.32 -21.57
N SER A 75 -7.59 -1.31 -21.03
CA SER A 75 -6.91 -0.13 -20.49
C SER A 75 -6.65 -0.35 -19.00
N ASN A 76 -5.57 0.24 -18.47
CA ASN A 76 -5.25 0.15 -17.04
C ASN A 76 -6.47 0.50 -16.16
N ARG A 77 -7.15 1.61 -16.44
CA ARG A 77 -8.37 2.03 -15.72
C ARG A 77 -9.50 0.98 -15.77
N TYR A 78 -9.69 0.35 -16.92
CA TYR A 78 -10.68 -0.71 -17.06
C TYR A 78 -10.30 -1.93 -16.21
N ASN A 79 -9.05 -2.38 -16.31
CA ASN A 79 -8.55 -3.54 -15.59
C ASN A 79 -8.49 -3.33 -14.08
N ASP A 80 -8.21 -2.12 -13.64
CA ASP A 80 -8.34 -1.70 -12.25
C ASP A 80 -9.78 -1.90 -11.76
N THR A 81 -10.76 -1.34 -12.48
CA THR A 81 -12.18 -1.45 -12.12
C THR A 81 -12.64 -2.90 -12.13
N LEU A 82 -12.23 -3.69 -13.12
CA LEU A 82 -12.57 -5.11 -13.25
C LEU A 82 -11.98 -5.93 -12.09
N SER A 83 -10.71 -5.71 -11.75
CA SER A 83 -10.05 -6.44 -10.66
C SER A 83 -10.74 -6.21 -9.31
N ILE A 84 -11.23 -4.99 -9.06
CA ILE A 84 -11.97 -4.65 -7.86
C ILE A 84 -13.35 -5.29 -7.85
N ASN A 85 -14.06 -5.28 -8.99
CA ASN A 85 -15.35 -5.95 -9.08
C ASN A 85 -15.23 -7.45 -8.82
N ARG A 86 -14.12 -8.08 -9.23
CA ARG A 86 -13.81 -9.48 -8.89
C ARG A 86 -13.56 -9.68 -7.39
N VAL A 87 -12.78 -8.80 -6.75
CA VAL A 87 -12.58 -8.81 -5.28
C VAL A 87 -13.90 -8.72 -4.54
N LYS A 88 -14.79 -7.79 -4.95
CA LYS A 88 -16.12 -7.63 -4.36
C LYS A 88 -16.99 -8.87 -4.54
N GLU A 89 -16.98 -9.47 -5.73
CA GLU A 89 -17.73 -10.71 -5.97
C GLU A 89 -17.23 -11.86 -5.09
N VAL A 90 -15.90 -12.01 -4.93
CA VAL A 90 -15.31 -13.01 -4.02
C VAL A 90 -15.70 -12.74 -2.58
N TYR A 91 -15.52 -11.52 -2.09
CA TYR A 91 -15.91 -11.14 -0.72
C TYR A 91 -17.39 -11.44 -0.45
N ASN A 92 -18.28 -10.98 -1.33
CA ASN A 92 -19.72 -11.22 -1.19
C ASN A 92 -20.06 -12.72 -1.19
N PHE A 93 -19.37 -13.50 -2.02
CA PHE A 93 -19.54 -14.94 -2.06
C PHE A 93 -19.07 -15.61 -0.76
N LEU A 94 -17.93 -15.19 -0.20
CA LEU A 94 -17.41 -15.69 1.08
C LEU A 94 -18.39 -15.42 2.23
N ILE A 95 -18.82 -14.16 2.40
CA ILE A 95 -19.75 -13.75 3.46
C ILE A 95 -21.10 -14.47 3.32
N LYS A 96 -21.63 -14.59 2.11
CA LYS A 96 -22.89 -15.30 1.85
C LYS A 96 -22.84 -16.78 2.25
N ASN A 97 -21.66 -17.39 2.23
CA ASN A 97 -21.44 -18.78 2.61
C ASN A 97 -20.82 -18.91 4.01
N ASN A 98 -20.90 -17.86 4.84
CA ASN A 98 -20.44 -17.84 6.24
C ASN A 98 -18.93 -18.12 6.42
N VAL A 99 -18.10 -17.81 5.43
CA VAL A 99 -16.64 -17.83 5.61
C VAL A 99 -16.23 -16.62 6.45
N VAL A 100 -15.39 -16.84 7.47
CA VAL A 100 -14.92 -15.78 8.37
C VAL A 100 -13.88 -14.91 7.67
N VAL A 101 -14.10 -13.60 7.72
CA VAL A 101 -13.18 -12.57 7.22
C VAL A 101 -12.88 -11.63 8.40
N TYR A 102 -11.60 -11.32 8.64
CA TYR A 102 -11.23 -10.40 9.74
C TYR A 102 -11.87 -9.02 9.55
N ASP A 103 -12.27 -8.36 10.63
CA ASP A 103 -12.85 -7.01 10.59
C ASP A 103 -11.92 -5.98 9.92
N ASN A 104 -10.60 -6.20 9.99
CA ASN A 104 -9.56 -5.35 9.41
C ASN A 104 -8.87 -5.98 8.18
N TYR A 105 -9.55 -6.87 7.47
CA TYR A 105 -9.03 -7.48 6.25
C TYR A 105 -8.62 -6.45 5.19
N GLU A 106 -7.61 -6.78 4.38
CA GLU A 106 -7.10 -5.93 3.30
C GLU A 106 -7.69 -6.38 1.96
N ALA A 107 -8.41 -5.50 1.24
CA ALA A 107 -8.98 -5.81 -0.07
C ALA A 107 -8.46 -4.81 -1.11
N ILE A 108 -7.77 -5.30 -2.15
CA ILE A 108 -7.13 -4.44 -3.16
C ILE A 108 -7.31 -5.05 -4.54
N GLY A 109 -7.73 -4.24 -5.52
CA GLY A 109 -7.62 -4.59 -6.92
C GLY A 109 -6.36 -3.98 -7.52
N PHE A 110 -5.43 -4.83 -7.96
CA PHE A 110 -4.16 -4.42 -8.55
C PHE A 110 -4.25 -4.18 -10.06
N GLY A 111 -5.36 -4.51 -10.71
CA GLY A 111 -5.44 -4.47 -12.17
C GLY A 111 -4.30 -5.30 -12.79
N GLU A 112 -3.45 -4.64 -13.56
CA GLU A 112 -2.27 -5.23 -14.21
C GLU A 112 -0.96 -5.03 -13.43
N ASP A 113 -0.99 -4.29 -12.31
CA ASP A 113 0.17 -3.80 -11.56
C ASP A 113 0.76 -4.87 -10.61
N PHE A 114 1.19 -5.98 -11.18
CA PHE A 114 1.85 -7.08 -10.49
C PHE A 114 2.77 -7.86 -11.44
N GLN A 115 3.53 -8.81 -10.90
CA GLN A 115 4.33 -9.70 -11.74
C GLN A 115 3.41 -10.68 -12.48
N GLN A 116 3.20 -10.45 -13.77
CA GLN A 116 2.30 -11.25 -14.60
C GLN A 116 2.94 -12.59 -15.01
N SER A 117 2.12 -13.65 -15.02
CA SER A 117 2.44 -14.90 -15.70
C SER A 117 2.51 -14.70 -17.20
N LYS A 118 3.32 -15.53 -17.87
CA LYS A 118 3.36 -15.63 -19.33
C LYS A 118 2.04 -16.17 -19.90
N THR A 119 1.33 -16.98 -19.11
CA THR A 119 0.02 -17.49 -19.47
C THR A 119 -1.05 -16.49 -19.08
N GLN A 120 -1.65 -15.83 -20.08
CA GLN A 120 -2.64 -14.77 -19.88
C GLN A 120 -3.77 -15.15 -18.90
N SER A 121 -4.30 -16.37 -19.02
CA SER A 121 -5.43 -16.81 -18.20
C SER A 121 -5.11 -16.93 -16.72
N GLU A 122 -3.84 -17.12 -16.36
CA GLU A 122 -3.41 -17.23 -14.97
C GLU A 122 -3.41 -15.87 -14.25
N ASN A 123 -3.45 -14.76 -15.00
CA ASN A 123 -3.46 -13.40 -14.47
C ASN A 123 -4.87 -12.91 -14.10
N ARG A 124 -5.93 -13.55 -14.65
CA ARG A 124 -7.33 -13.23 -14.34
C ARG A 124 -7.76 -13.92 -13.06
N LYS A 125 -7.33 -13.41 -11.92
CA LYS A 125 -7.59 -14.07 -10.64
C LYS A 125 -7.85 -13.13 -9.49
N VAL A 126 -8.39 -13.68 -8.42
CA VAL A 126 -8.38 -13.11 -7.07
C VAL A 126 -7.65 -14.09 -6.16
N THR A 127 -6.64 -13.60 -5.43
CA THR A 127 -5.92 -14.37 -4.42
C THR A 127 -6.47 -14.03 -3.04
N ILE A 128 -6.94 -15.06 -2.34
CA ILE A 128 -7.41 -14.99 -0.95
C ILE A 128 -6.24 -15.41 -0.05
N PHE A 129 -5.85 -14.55 0.88
CA PHE A 129 -4.85 -14.86 1.91
C PHE A 129 -5.57 -15.16 3.20
N TYR A 130 -5.17 -16.23 3.87
CA TYR A 130 -5.88 -16.70 5.06
C TYR A 130 -4.95 -17.35 6.08
N ASN A 131 -5.41 -17.35 7.33
CA ASN A 131 -4.79 -18.11 8.41
C ASN A 131 -5.61 -19.36 8.66
N LYS A 132 -4.92 -20.46 8.97
CA LYS A 132 -5.53 -21.62 9.62
C LYS A 132 -5.31 -21.40 11.12
N GLU A 133 -6.36 -21.49 11.94
CA GLU A 133 -6.12 -21.53 13.39
C GLU A 133 -5.18 -22.70 13.71
N ALA A 134 -3.98 -22.41 14.24
CA ALA A 134 -3.24 -23.38 15.01
C ALA A 134 -3.84 -23.39 16.42
N ASP A 135 -4.07 -24.57 17.00
CA ASP A 135 -4.28 -24.77 18.43
C ASP A 135 -3.31 -23.87 19.23
N THR A 136 -3.80 -22.74 19.75
CA THR A 136 -3.51 -22.18 21.09
C THR A 136 -3.98 -20.73 21.21
N ASN A 137 -5.04 -20.57 22.00
CA ASN A 137 -5.28 -19.48 22.96
C ASN A 137 -5.28 -18.02 22.47
N LYS A 138 -6.50 -17.45 22.53
CA LYS A 138 -6.77 -16.09 23.01
C LYS A 138 -5.68 -15.58 23.97
N GLN A 139 -4.89 -14.63 23.51
CA GLN A 139 -4.35 -13.58 24.37
C GLN A 139 -4.57 -12.21 23.73
N SER A 140 -5.69 -11.60 24.12
CA SER A 140 -5.70 -10.18 24.44
C SER A 140 -4.53 -9.85 25.37
N ASN A 141 -3.56 -9.06 24.91
CA ASN A 141 -3.11 -7.81 25.52
C ASN A 141 -1.68 -7.41 25.13
N LYS A 142 -1.58 -6.10 24.85
CA LYS A 142 -0.51 -5.15 25.19
C LYS A 142 0.73 -5.01 24.29
N ALA A 143 1.02 -3.73 24.10
CA ALA A 143 2.10 -3.11 23.35
C ALA A 143 3.51 -3.42 23.86
N SER A 144 4.46 -3.42 22.93
CA SER A 144 5.86 -3.00 23.07
C SER A 144 6.33 -2.59 21.66
N LYS A 145 6.48 -1.29 21.37
CA LYS A 145 7.77 -0.58 21.30
C LYS A 145 8.93 -1.45 20.81
N GLU A 146 9.36 -1.19 19.56
CA GLU A 146 10.76 -0.95 19.19
C GLU A 146 10.87 -0.45 17.73
N GLU A 147 11.71 0.58 17.54
CA GLU A 147 12.37 1.08 16.32
C GLU A 147 13.79 1.49 16.78
N PRO A 148 14.84 1.62 15.93
CA PRO A 148 14.85 1.60 14.47
C PRO A 148 16.00 0.77 13.83
N ILE A 149 16.05 0.70 12.50
CA ILE A 149 17.27 0.37 11.73
C ILE A 149 17.56 1.51 10.75
N ILE A 150 18.80 2.01 10.80
CA ILE A 150 19.39 3.06 9.96
C ILE A 150 20.04 2.40 8.73
N VAL A 151 19.90 3.01 7.55
CA VAL A 151 20.91 2.90 6.48
C VAL A 151 21.11 4.29 5.85
N GLU A 152 22.35 4.78 5.88
CA GLU A 152 22.83 5.96 5.18
C GLU A 152 23.54 5.59 3.87
N ALA A 153 23.66 6.63 3.02
CA ALA A 153 24.60 6.86 1.92
C ALA A 153 24.04 6.61 0.49
N VAL A 154 24.21 7.48 -0.51
CA VAL A 154 24.83 8.81 -0.68
C VAL A 154 24.42 9.39 -2.04
N ASP A 155 24.65 10.70 -2.19
CA ASP A 155 24.49 11.64 -3.31
C ASP A 155 24.65 11.19 -4.79
N ALA A 156 23.99 12.02 -5.62
CA ALA A 156 24.25 12.45 -7.01
C ALA A 156 23.04 12.12 -7.93
N ILE A 157 22.48 13.04 -8.74
CA ILE A 157 23.09 14.02 -9.64
C ILE A 157 22.12 15.21 -9.86
N ALA A 158 22.69 16.41 -9.98
CA ALA A 158 22.04 17.65 -10.39
C ALA A 158 22.06 17.88 -11.91
N LYS A 159 21.10 18.71 -12.38
CA LYS A 159 20.87 19.34 -13.71
C LYS A 159 20.05 18.48 -14.69
N THR A 160 18.94 19.01 -15.24
CA THR A 160 18.90 20.20 -16.10
C THR A 160 17.79 21.21 -15.80
N LYS A 161 18.02 22.43 -16.31
CA LYS A 161 17.23 23.66 -16.22
C LYS A 161 16.50 23.89 -17.55
N GLU A 162 15.38 24.62 -17.49
CA GLU A 162 14.38 24.99 -18.53
C GLU A 162 13.22 23.97 -18.59
N GLU A 163 11.97 24.30 -18.22
CA GLU A 163 11.21 25.49 -18.60
C GLU A 163 9.95 25.71 -17.71
N ILE A 164 9.50 26.98 -17.63
CA ILE A 164 8.19 27.52 -17.18
C ILE A 164 8.04 27.89 -15.68
N GLN A 165 7.86 29.20 -15.48
CA GLN A 165 7.48 29.92 -14.26
C GLN A 165 6.32 29.22 -13.52
N ASN A 166 6.64 28.36 -12.57
CA ASN A 166 5.71 27.85 -11.59
C ASN A 166 6.29 28.16 -10.22
N GLU A 167 5.66 29.06 -9.49
CA GLU A 167 5.95 29.26 -8.06
C GLU A 167 6.00 27.91 -7.37
N THR A 168 7.09 27.68 -6.63
CA THR A 168 7.31 26.47 -5.86
C THR A 168 6.24 26.33 -4.78
N PHE A 169 5.95 25.11 -4.34
CA PHE A 169 4.97 24.92 -3.25
C PHE A 169 5.43 25.66 -1.98
N THR A 170 6.74 25.72 -1.77
CA THR A 170 7.39 26.51 -0.71
C THR A 170 7.02 28.00 -0.76
N GLU A 171 7.11 28.65 -1.91
CA GLU A 171 6.72 30.06 -2.08
C GLU A 171 5.24 30.27 -1.78
N LYS A 172 4.37 29.38 -2.29
CA LYS A 172 2.92 29.48 -2.08
C LYS A 172 2.52 29.34 -0.62
N ILE A 173 3.18 28.46 0.14
CA ILE A 173 2.92 28.34 1.57
C ILE A 173 3.48 29.53 2.34
N SER A 174 4.63 30.07 1.95
CA SER A 174 5.21 31.26 2.58
C SER A 174 4.27 32.47 2.49
N ASP A 175 3.61 32.64 1.36
CA ASP A 175 2.69 33.76 1.11
C ASP A 175 1.25 33.47 1.59
N ALA A 176 0.95 32.24 2.00
CA ALA A 176 -0.39 31.82 2.42
C ALA A 176 -0.76 32.38 3.80
N LYS A 177 -2.00 32.85 3.91
CA LYS A 177 -2.63 33.32 5.14
C LYS A 177 -3.41 32.18 5.79
N VAL A 178 -3.74 32.35 7.07
CA VAL A 178 -4.65 31.44 7.78
C VAL A 178 -5.99 31.37 7.02
N GLY A 179 -6.41 30.15 6.71
CA GLY A 179 -7.60 29.87 5.90
C GLY A 179 -7.31 29.56 4.43
N ASP A 180 -6.12 29.88 3.93
CA ASP A 180 -5.75 29.60 2.54
C ASP A 180 -5.51 28.11 2.31
N VAL A 181 -5.86 27.66 1.10
CA VAL A 181 -5.75 26.27 0.67
C VAL A 181 -4.76 26.19 -0.48
N VAL A 182 -3.68 25.43 -0.30
CA VAL A 182 -2.62 25.25 -1.30
C VAL A 182 -2.61 23.79 -1.77
N THR A 183 -2.72 23.55 -3.06
CA THR A 183 -2.66 22.19 -3.63
C THR A 183 -1.23 21.66 -3.61
N LEU A 184 -1.05 20.47 -3.02
CA LEU A 184 0.21 19.74 -3.05
C LEU A 184 0.31 18.98 -4.38
N LYS A 185 1.04 19.56 -5.35
CA LYS A 185 1.20 18.97 -6.69
C LYS A 185 2.10 17.74 -6.67
N ASN A 186 1.95 16.88 -7.69
CA ASN A 186 2.76 15.68 -7.92
C ASN A 186 2.75 14.67 -6.75
N ILE A 187 1.65 14.64 -6.01
CA ILE A 187 1.40 13.63 -4.97
C ILE A 187 0.49 12.55 -5.57
N TYR A 188 1.02 11.33 -5.64
CA TYR A 188 0.44 10.20 -6.34
C TYR A 188 0.36 9.02 -5.39
N PHE A 189 -0.66 8.20 -5.58
CA PHE A 189 -0.91 7.02 -4.78
C PHE A 189 -1.12 5.83 -5.71
N LYS A 190 -0.74 4.65 -5.23
CA LYS A 190 -1.19 3.41 -5.87
C LYS A 190 -2.71 3.41 -5.95
N ASN A 191 -3.22 2.84 -7.03
CA ASN A 191 -4.64 2.91 -7.31
C ASN A 191 -5.47 2.34 -6.14
N ARG A 192 -6.55 3.06 -5.79
CA ARG A 192 -7.42 2.83 -4.63
C ARG A 192 -6.71 2.52 -3.31
N SER A 193 -5.49 3.02 -3.14
CA SER A 193 -4.70 2.84 -1.93
C SER A 193 -4.27 4.19 -1.35
N ALA A 194 -3.87 4.15 -0.08
CA ALA A 194 -3.12 5.21 0.58
C ALA A 194 -1.59 5.05 0.42
N LYS A 195 -1.13 4.02 -0.30
CA LYS A 195 0.29 3.81 -0.57
C LYS A 195 0.81 4.84 -1.56
N ILE A 196 1.59 5.78 -1.05
CA ILE A 196 2.31 6.80 -1.82
C ILE A 196 3.36 6.11 -2.73
N VAL A 197 3.50 6.59 -3.97
CA VAL A 197 4.50 6.08 -4.93
C VAL A 197 5.79 6.91 -4.93
N SER A 198 6.86 6.37 -5.51
CA SER A 198 8.20 6.97 -5.54
C SER A 198 8.25 8.35 -6.20
N GLU A 199 7.39 8.58 -7.19
CA GLU A 199 7.28 9.79 -7.99
C GLU A 199 6.85 10.99 -7.13
N SER A 200 6.26 10.72 -5.96
CA SER A 200 5.78 11.72 -5.01
C SER A 200 6.80 12.14 -3.98
N GLN A 201 7.96 11.47 -3.91
CA GLN A 201 8.95 11.69 -2.85
C GLN A 201 9.43 13.14 -2.81
N ASN A 202 9.63 13.77 -3.97
CA ASN A 202 10.05 15.17 -4.04
C ASN A 202 9.01 16.11 -3.41
N SER A 203 7.73 15.95 -3.74
CA SER A 203 6.65 16.78 -3.16
C SER A 203 6.44 16.54 -1.67
N LEU A 204 6.55 15.28 -1.21
CA LEU A 204 6.49 14.95 0.22
C LEU A 204 7.65 15.57 0.99
N TYR A 205 8.85 15.48 0.43
CA TYR A 205 10.04 16.08 1.02
C TYR A 205 9.94 17.60 1.05
N GLU A 206 9.42 18.23 -0.01
CA GLU A 206 9.17 19.68 -0.02
C GLU A 206 8.20 20.10 1.09
N LEU A 207 7.07 19.40 1.25
CA LEU A 207 6.13 19.64 2.36
C LEU A 207 6.79 19.47 3.73
N LEU A 208 7.66 18.47 3.89
CA LEU A 208 8.42 18.27 5.12
C LEU A 208 9.34 19.46 5.40
N CYS A 209 10.12 19.91 4.41
CA CYS A 209 11.00 21.07 4.55
C CYS A 209 10.23 22.33 4.94
N VAL A 210 9.07 22.57 4.31
CA VAL A 210 8.18 23.68 4.67
C VAL A 210 7.74 23.61 6.14
N MET A 211 7.33 22.44 6.61
CA MET A 211 6.91 22.25 8.01
C MET A 211 8.07 22.39 9.02
N GLN A 212 9.29 22.03 8.64
CA GLN A 212 10.50 22.19 9.46
C GLN A 212 10.93 23.65 9.55
N ASN A 213 10.92 24.38 8.43
CA ASN A 213 11.36 25.77 8.37
C ASN A 213 10.37 26.75 9.01
N ASN A 214 9.11 26.37 9.15
CA ASN A 214 8.05 27.20 9.73
C ASN A 214 7.52 26.54 11.02
N PRO A 215 8.18 26.68 12.18
CA PRO A 215 7.86 25.92 13.39
C PRO A 215 6.46 26.20 13.98
N ASN A 216 5.88 27.37 13.69
CA ASN A 216 4.54 27.78 14.13
C ASN A 216 3.43 27.32 13.17
N LEU A 217 3.78 26.96 11.93
CA LEU A 217 2.83 26.57 10.91
C LEU A 217 2.03 25.34 11.36
N LYS A 218 0.70 25.46 11.37
CA LYS A 218 -0.24 24.36 11.56
C LYS A 218 -1.07 24.19 10.30
N ILE A 219 -1.27 22.94 9.89
CA ILE A 219 -1.97 22.61 8.64
C ILE A 219 -3.04 21.56 8.83
N GLN A 220 -4.02 21.53 7.91
CA GLN A 220 -4.90 20.39 7.69
C GLN A 220 -4.69 19.82 6.29
N ILE A 221 -4.33 18.53 6.21
CA ILE A 221 -4.18 17.79 4.96
C ILE A 221 -5.57 17.31 4.51
N GLN A 222 -5.99 17.71 3.32
CA GLN A 222 -7.30 17.40 2.76
C GLN A 222 -7.15 16.44 1.59
N GLY A 223 -7.72 15.24 1.71
CA GLY A 223 -7.71 14.24 0.65
C GLY A 223 -8.96 14.29 -0.21
N HIS A 224 -8.80 14.19 -1.52
CA HIS A 224 -9.88 14.15 -2.50
C HIS A 224 -9.69 12.97 -3.45
N ILE A 225 -10.79 12.40 -3.91
CA ILE A 225 -10.80 11.34 -4.92
C ILE A 225 -11.70 11.75 -6.09
N CYS A 226 -11.53 11.10 -7.23
CA CYS A 226 -12.43 11.24 -8.37
C CYS A 226 -13.38 10.04 -8.46
N CYS A 227 -14.36 10.17 -9.35
CA CYS A 227 -14.95 9.06 -10.09
C CYS A 227 -15.84 8.03 -9.34
N GLN A 228 -15.88 8.03 -8.00
CA GLN A 228 -16.61 7.01 -7.23
C GLN A 228 -18.07 7.43 -7.03
N LEU A 229 -18.97 6.99 -7.93
CA LEU A 229 -20.42 7.31 -7.89
C LEU A 229 -21.20 6.60 -6.76
N VAL A 230 -20.55 5.71 -6.00
CA VAL A 230 -21.18 4.91 -4.94
C VAL A 230 -20.24 4.84 -3.75
N THR A 231 -20.75 5.24 -2.58
CA THR A 231 -20.19 5.17 -1.22
C THR A 231 -18.70 4.77 -1.14
N ASP A 232 -17.85 5.70 -0.73
CA ASP A 232 -16.44 5.45 -0.39
C ASP A 232 -16.37 4.64 0.91
N PHE A 233 -16.68 3.34 0.85
CA PHE A 233 -16.67 2.42 2.00
C PHE A 233 -15.29 2.34 2.69
N GLU A 234 -14.23 2.61 1.94
CA GLU A 234 -12.84 2.51 2.38
C GLU A 234 -12.29 3.85 2.91
N ASP A 235 -13.04 4.94 2.74
CA ASP A 235 -12.62 6.31 3.07
C ASP A 235 -11.21 6.63 2.52
N ILE A 236 -10.99 6.28 1.24
CA ILE A 236 -9.68 6.34 0.57
C ILE A 236 -9.10 7.74 0.68
N SER A 237 -9.97 8.75 0.54
CA SER A 237 -9.58 10.15 0.67
C SER A 237 -8.96 10.46 2.04
N THR A 238 -9.55 9.96 3.14
CA THR A 238 -9.00 10.11 4.49
C THR A 238 -7.74 9.27 4.66
N LEU A 239 -7.70 8.05 4.16
CA LEU A 239 -6.52 7.19 4.27
C LEU A 239 -5.30 7.81 3.57
N ARG A 240 -5.48 8.43 2.40
CA ARG A 240 -4.43 9.16 1.68
C ARG A 240 -3.92 10.36 2.46
N ALA A 241 -4.82 11.16 3.01
CA ALA A 241 -4.44 12.29 3.87
C ALA A 241 -3.70 11.81 5.13
N LYS A 242 -4.14 10.68 5.71
CA LYS A 242 -3.50 10.04 6.87
C LYS A 242 -2.11 9.51 6.54
N ALA A 243 -1.86 8.99 5.33
CA ALA A 243 -0.54 8.52 4.93
C ALA A 243 0.50 9.65 4.94
N ILE A 244 0.14 10.84 4.43
CA ILE A 244 1.01 12.03 4.46
C ILE A 244 1.22 12.50 5.91
N PHE A 245 0.17 12.52 6.72
CA PHE A 245 0.28 12.81 8.15
C PHE A 245 1.28 11.89 8.85
N ILE A 246 1.20 10.57 8.62
CA ILE A 246 2.11 9.58 9.21
C ILE A 246 3.55 9.87 8.79
N TYR A 247 3.78 10.13 7.50
CA TYR A 247 5.10 10.48 6.98
C TYR A 247 5.71 11.70 7.69
N LEU A 248 4.94 12.78 7.87
CA LEU A 248 5.43 13.99 8.54
C LEU A 248 5.74 13.75 10.03
N VAL A 249 4.91 12.98 10.73
CA VAL A 249 5.13 12.62 12.15
C VAL A 249 6.36 11.74 12.31
N GLN A 250 6.56 10.75 11.42
CA GLN A 250 7.77 9.92 11.41
C GLN A 250 9.04 10.75 11.22
N ASN A 251 8.95 11.81 10.40
CA ASN A 251 10.00 12.81 10.19
C ASN A 251 9.99 13.96 11.24
N LYS A 252 9.50 13.66 12.45
CA LYS A 252 9.62 14.51 13.67
C LYS A 252 8.85 15.83 13.65
N ILE A 253 7.86 16.01 12.76
CA ILE A 253 6.92 17.13 12.90
C ILE A 253 5.96 16.83 14.05
N ASN A 254 5.74 17.81 14.94
CA ASN A 254 4.83 17.65 16.07
C ASN A 254 3.40 17.36 15.57
N ARG A 255 2.83 16.24 16.02
CA ARG A 255 1.47 15.79 15.69
C ARG A 255 0.39 16.86 15.89
N GLN A 256 0.55 17.72 16.89
CA GLN A 256 -0.41 18.79 17.21
C GLN A 256 -0.46 19.89 16.14
N ARG A 257 0.52 19.93 15.23
CA ARG A 257 0.59 20.88 14.11
C ARG A 257 -0.09 20.38 12.84
N ILE A 258 -0.59 19.14 12.83
CA ILE A 258 -1.10 18.50 11.62
C ILE A 258 -2.47 17.87 11.90
N LEU A 259 -3.49 18.33 11.19
CA LEU A 259 -4.78 17.66 11.07
C LEU A 259 -4.86 16.98 9.69
N TYR A 260 -5.75 16.01 9.54
CA TYR A 260 -6.08 15.43 8.23
C TYR A 260 -7.57 15.14 8.13
N LYS A 261 -8.11 15.22 6.91
CA LYS A 261 -9.52 14.94 6.62
C LYS A 261 -9.70 14.49 5.17
N GLY A 262 -10.46 13.43 4.95
CA GLY A 262 -10.94 13.07 3.62
C GLY A 262 -12.25 13.77 3.30
N PHE A 263 -12.39 14.20 2.05
CA PHE A 263 -13.64 14.76 1.52
C PHE A 263 -14.30 13.85 0.48
N GLY A 264 -13.72 12.69 0.17
CA GLY A 264 -14.22 11.81 -0.87
C GLY A 264 -14.42 12.58 -2.18
N ILE A 265 -15.64 12.48 -2.72
CA ILE A 265 -16.12 13.20 -3.90
C ILE A 265 -16.93 14.47 -3.57
N THR A 266 -17.02 14.87 -2.30
CA THR A 266 -17.96 15.94 -1.86
C THR A 266 -17.52 17.35 -2.25
N ARG A 267 -16.26 17.53 -2.66
CA ARG A 267 -15.66 18.82 -3.04
C ARG A 267 -14.84 18.70 -4.33
N PRO A 268 -15.49 18.39 -5.48
CA PRO A 268 -14.78 18.25 -6.73
C PRO A 268 -14.41 19.63 -7.31
N ILE A 269 -13.28 19.72 -8.00
CA ILE A 269 -12.92 20.88 -8.83
C ILE A 269 -13.71 20.83 -10.13
N HIS A 270 -13.76 19.65 -10.75
CA HIS A 270 -14.52 19.39 -11.98
C HIS A 270 -15.79 18.63 -11.66
N PRO A 271 -16.96 19.06 -12.18
CA PRO A 271 -18.21 18.35 -11.96
C PRO A 271 -18.09 16.86 -12.29
N ILE A 272 -18.65 16.02 -11.42
CA ILE A 272 -18.72 14.57 -11.63
C ILE A 272 -20.02 14.25 -12.41
N PRO A 273 -19.98 13.43 -13.48
CA PRO A 273 -18.80 12.75 -14.02
C PRO A 273 -17.86 13.71 -14.78
N GLU A 274 -16.56 13.52 -14.57
CA GLU A 274 -15.50 14.27 -15.23
C GLU A 274 -15.49 14.01 -16.75
N LYS A 275 -15.11 15.01 -17.55
CA LYS A 275 -15.18 14.93 -19.02
C LYS A 275 -14.02 14.16 -19.64
N ASN A 276 -12.87 14.13 -18.95
CA ASN A 276 -11.64 13.56 -19.48
C ASN A 276 -10.70 13.13 -18.33
N PRO A 277 -9.67 12.30 -18.62
CA PRO A 277 -8.75 11.80 -17.60
C PRO A 277 -7.96 12.89 -16.85
N GLN A 278 -7.77 14.06 -17.45
CA GLN A 278 -7.08 15.18 -16.81
C GLN A 278 -7.96 15.77 -15.69
N GLU A 279 -9.25 16.01 -15.96
CA GLU A 279 -10.20 16.46 -14.93
C GLU A 279 -10.30 15.48 -13.75
N GLU A 280 -10.22 14.17 -14.04
CA GLU A 280 -10.18 13.14 -13.00
C GLU A 280 -8.94 13.22 -12.12
N GLU A 281 -7.76 13.44 -12.73
CA GLU A 281 -6.52 13.62 -11.98
C GLU A 281 -6.54 14.90 -11.15
N GLU A 282 -7.08 15.99 -11.70
CA GLU A 282 -7.25 17.24 -10.96
C GLU A 282 -8.24 17.10 -9.80
N ASN A 283 -9.27 16.23 -9.91
CA ASN A 283 -10.12 15.87 -8.78
C ASN A 283 -9.41 14.96 -7.76
N ARG A 284 -8.51 14.05 -8.19
CA ARG A 284 -7.66 13.21 -7.31
C ARG A 284 -6.46 14.01 -6.78
N ARG A 285 -6.71 14.84 -5.78
CA ARG A 285 -5.66 15.74 -5.24
C ARG A 285 -5.56 15.69 -3.73
N VAL A 286 -4.47 16.26 -3.24
CA VAL A 286 -4.31 16.62 -1.83
C VAL A 286 -4.15 18.14 -1.73
N GLU A 287 -4.91 18.73 -0.82
CA GLU A 287 -4.82 20.15 -0.50
C GLU A 287 -4.30 20.35 0.93
N ILE A 288 -3.60 21.44 1.16
CA ILE A 288 -3.06 21.84 2.45
C ILE A 288 -3.76 23.13 2.87
N LEU A 289 -4.60 23.04 3.90
CA LEU A 289 -5.23 24.21 4.52
C LEU A 289 -4.32 24.76 5.62
N VAL A 290 -3.98 26.04 5.56
CA VAL A 290 -3.24 26.74 6.61
C VAL A 290 -4.17 27.07 7.77
N LEU A 291 -3.86 26.57 8.97
CA LEU A 291 -4.64 26.80 10.19
C LEU A 291 -4.04 27.90 11.06
N GLU A 292 -2.71 27.96 11.15
CA GLU A 292 -1.93 28.94 11.90
C GLU A 292 -0.56 29.09 11.22
N ASN A 293 0.07 30.28 11.26
CA ASN A 293 1.41 30.55 10.75
C ASN A 293 2.15 31.47 11.73
#